data_AF-A0A5Q0TQM9-F1
#
_entry.id   AF-A0A5Q0TQM9-F1
#
_cell.length_a   1.000
_cell.length_b   1.000
_cell.length_c   1.000
_cell.angle_alpha   90.00
_cell.angle_beta   90.00
_cell.angle_gamma   90.00
#
_symmetry.space_group_name_H-M   'P 1'
#
loop_
_entity.id
_entity.type
_entity.pdbx_description
1 polymer ?
#
loop_
_entity_poly.entity_id
_entity_poly.type
_entity_poly.pdbx_seq_one_letter_code
_entity_poly.pdbx_strand_id
1 'polypeptide(L)' 'MNTKVWGPILSGGVLVAISIVLFTMYSFSLLKSNPVAFGTFSVSGLDIAGIALAIIGLALIMTGAFMQD' A
#
# COMPACT_ATOMS: atom_id res chain seq x y z
N MET A 1 24.93 -1.97 8.83
CA MET A 1 23.73 -2.25 8.01
C MET A 1 24.08 -1.97 6.55
N ASN A 2 23.91 -2.93 5.63
CA ASN A 2 24.20 -2.71 4.21
C ASN A 2 23.13 -1.77 3.62
N THR A 3 23.48 -0.52 3.35
CA THR A 3 22.54 0.50 2.88
C THR A 3 21.95 0.19 1.50
N LYS A 4 22.64 -0.62 0.68
CA LYS A 4 22.15 -1.06 -0.64
C LYS A 4 21.02 -2.08 -0.53
N VAL A 5 21.00 -2.88 0.53
CA VAL A 5 19.95 -3.88 0.84
C VAL A 5 18.82 -3.24 1.61
N TRP A 6 19.17 -2.55 2.70
CA TRP A 6 18.18 -2.02 3.65
C TRP A 6 17.50 -0.74 3.17
N GLY A 7 18.15 0.05 2.30
CA GLY A 7 17.55 1.26 1.72
C GLY A 7 16.25 0.96 0.95
N PRO A 8 16.30 0.05 -0.05
CA PRO A 8 15.11 -0.39 -0.77
C PRO A 8 14.06 -1.05 0.15
N ILE A 9 14.47 -1.93 1.07
CA ILE A 9 13.54 -2.62 1.98
C ILE A 9 12.77 -1.62 2.85
N LEU A 10 13.47 -0.67 3.49
CA LEU A 10 12.84 0.33 4.36
C LEU A 10 11.93 1.28 3.56
N SER A 11 12.40 1.74 2.39
CA SER A 11 11.60 2.61 1.52
C SER A 11 10.34 1.91 1.04
N GLY A 12 10.44 0.62 0.67
CA GLY A 12 9.30 -0.19 0.28
C GLY A 12 8.33 -0.43 1.44
N GLY A 13 8.84 -0.70 2.64
CA GLY A 13 8.03 -0.82 3.85
C GLY A 13 7.22 0.44 4.17
N VAL A 14 7.81 1.62 3.97
CA VAL A 14 7.11 2.91 4.13
C VAL A 14 5.97 3.05 3.11
N LEU A 15 6.21 2.70 1.84
CA LEU A 15 5.16 2.77 0.80
C LEU A 15 4.01 1.80 1.07
N VAL A 16 4.31 0.59 1.54
CA VAL A 16 3.28 -0.39 1.95
C VAL A 16 2.48 0.16 3.14
N ALA A 17 3.14 0.77 4.13
CA ALA A 17 2.44 1.36 5.27
C ALA A 17 1.49 2.50 4.84
N ILE A 18 1.92 3.37 3.93
CA ILE A 18 1.08 4.44 3.37
C ILE A 18 -0.12 3.84 2.62
N SER A 19 0.10 2.80 1.81
CA SER A 19 -0.96 2.09 1.10
C SER A 19 -2.03 1.53 2.05
N ILE A 20 -1.61 0.88 3.15
CA ILE A 20 -2.52 0.36 4.18
C ILE A 20 -3.37 1.49 4.77
N VAL A 21 -2.77 2.64 5.08
CA VAL A 21 -3.50 3.80 5.61
C VAL A 21 -4.56 4.28 4.61
N LEU A 22 -4.21 4.41 3.33
CA LEU A 22 -5.14 4.86 2.28
C LEU A 22 -6.34 3.92 2.13
N PHE A 23 -6.08 2.60 2.06
CA PHE A 23 -7.17 1.61 1.99
C PHE A 23 -8.03 1.60 3.23
N THR A 24 -7.42 1.77 4.41
CA THR A 24 -8.13 1.81 5.69
C THR A 24 -9.05 3.03 5.74
N MET A 25 -8.56 4.21 5.36
CA MET A 25 -9.37 5.44 5.32
C MET A 25 -10.53 5.33 4.33
N TYR A 26 -10.29 4.78 3.14
CA TYR A 26 -11.35 4.58 2.17
C TYR A 26 -12.39 3.57 2.67
N SER A 27 -11.95 2.44 3.23
CA SER A 27 -12.83 1.43 3.82
C SER A 27 -13.68 1.98 4.97
N PHE A 28 -13.09 2.82 5.84
CA PHE A 28 -13.83 3.52 6.90
C PHE A 28 -14.89 4.49 6.34
N SER A 29 -14.62 5.15 5.20
CA SER A 29 -15.61 6.04 4.58
C SER A 29 -16.84 5.31 4.05
N LEU A 30 -16.70 4.01 3.79
CA LEU A 30 -17.74 3.11 3.28
C LEU A 30 -18.52 2.39 4.39
N LEU A 31 -17.97 2.33 5.61
CA LEU A 31 -18.62 1.81 6.82
C LEU A 31 -19.72 2.76 7.34
N LYS A 32 -20.70 3.07 6.50
CA LYS A 32 -21.93 3.77 6.90
C LYS A 32 -22.96 2.75 7.38
N SER A 33 -23.92 3.21 8.20
CA SER A 33 -25.03 2.39 8.73
C SER A 33 -25.93 1.72 7.67
N ASN A 34 -25.66 1.90 6.38
CA ASN A 34 -26.45 1.37 5.28
C ASN A 34 -25.60 0.38 4.45
N PRO A 35 -26.00 -0.90 4.34
CA PRO A 35 -25.31 -1.92 3.52
C PRO A 35 -25.11 -1.52 2.05
N VAL A 36 -25.98 -0.65 1.50
CA VAL A 36 -25.88 -0.14 0.12
C VAL A 36 -24.61 0.70 -0.10
N ALA A 37 -23.98 1.23 0.96
CA ALA A 37 -22.73 1.99 0.88
C ALA A 37 -21.56 1.16 0.34
N PHE A 38 -21.56 -0.16 0.59
CA PHE A 38 -20.60 -1.09 -0.03
C PHE A 38 -20.91 -1.36 -1.51
N GLY A 39 -22.16 -1.19 -1.95
CA GLY A 39 -22.54 -1.26 -3.36
C GLY A 39 -22.11 -0.04 -4.19
N THR A 40 -21.75 1.06 -3.52
CA THR A 40 -21.10 2.24 -4.12
C THR A 40 -19.58 2.18 -4.04
N PHE A 41 -18.99 1.02 -3.71
CA PHE A 41 -17.56 0.78 -3.88
C PHE A 41 -17.21 0.95 -5.36
N SER A 42 -16.78 2.14 -5.70
CA SER A 42 -16.24 2.50 -7.00
C SER A 42 -14.73 2.39 -6.89
N VAL A 43 -14.06 1.87 -7.93
CA VAL A 43 -12.60 1.97 -8.02
C VAL A 43 -12.27 3.45 -8.15
N SER A 44 -11.98 4.07 -7.01
CA SER A 44 -11.75 5.51 -6.90
C SER A 44 -10.25 5.80 -7.06
N GLY A 45 -9.89 7.08 -7.22
CA GLY A 45 -8.49 7.49 -7.32
C GLY A 45 -7.65 7.07 -6.10
N LEU A 46 -8.26 6.96 -4.92
CA LEU A 46 -7.57 6.53 -3.70
C LEU A 46 -7.27 5.03 -3.70
N ASP A 47 -8.16 4.21 -4.24
CA ASP A 47 -7.92 2.77 -4.38
C ASP A 47 -6.77 2.51 -5.34
N ILE A 48 -6.79 3.18 -6.50
CA ILE A 48 -5.74 3.04 -7.51
C ILE A 48 -4.40 3.49 -6.94
N ALA A 49 -4.36 4.62 -6.21
CA ALA A 49 -3.16 5.10 -5.56
C ALA A 49 -2.65 4.12 -4.48
N GLY A 50 -3.55 3.59 -3.65
CA GLY A 50 -3.23 2.58 -2.64
C GLY A 50 -2.64 1.32 -3.26
N ILE A 51 -3.26 0.79 -4.33
CA ILE A 51 -2.79 -0.42 -5.04
C ILE A 51 -1.42 -0.16 -5.66
N ALA A 52 -1.25 0.97 -6.35
CA ALA A 52 0.02 1.33 -6.98
C ALA A 52 1.16 1.43 -5.95
N LEU A 53 0.91 2.08 -4.81
CA LEU A 53 1.88 2.20 -3.73
C LEU A 53 2.23 0.86 -3.10
N ALA A 54 1.26 -0.06 -2.94
CA ALA A 54 1.53 -1.41 -2.46
C ALA A 54 2.43 -2.19 -3.42
N ILE A 55 2.17 -2.11 -4.73
CA ILE A 55 2.96 -2.80 -5.76
C ILE A 55 4.39 -2.25 -5.79
N ILE A 56 4.55 -0.93 -5.81
CA ILE A 56 5.88 -0.29 -5.80
C ILE A 56 6.63 -0.64 -4.51
N GLY A 57 5.94 -0.58 -3.36
CA GLY A 57 6.52 -0.93 -2.07
C GLY A 57 6.99 -2.37 -2.01
N LEU A 58 6.17 -3.31 -2.49
CA LEU A 58 6.54 -4.72 -2.61
C LEU A 58 7.75 -4.92 -3.53
N ALA A 59 7.76 -4.26 -4.70
CA ALA A 59 8.87 -4.37 -5.65
C ALA A 59 10.20 -3.90 -5.04
N LEU A 60 10.19 -2.82 -4.25
CA LEU A 60 11.38 -2.32 -3.55
C LEU A 60 11.87 -3.29 -2.46
N ILE A 61 10.95 -3.88 -1.69
CA ILE A 61 11.28 -4.90 -0.69
C ILE A 61 11.92 -6.11 -1.36
N MET A 62 11.31 -6.62 -2.42
CA MET A 62 11.83 -7.77 -3.17
C MET A 62 13.19 -7.47 -3.80
N THR A 63 13.40 -6.25 -4.32
CA THR A 63 14.68 -5.82 -4.88
C THR A 63 15.78 -5.80 -3.82
N GLY A 64 15.50 -5.21 -2.65
CA GLY A 64 16.47 -5.18 -1.56
C GLY A 64 16.75 -6.57 -1.00
N ALA A 65 15.74 -7.42 -0.87
CA ALA A 65 15.89 -8.81 -0.45
C ALA A 65 16.74 -9.63 -1.44
N PHE A 66 16.57 -9.42 -2.75
CA PHE A 66 17.39 -10.05 -3.79
C PHE A 66 18.87 -9.60 -3.72
N MET A 67 19.13 -8.37 -3.27
CA MET A 67 20.50 -7.85 -3.09
C MET A 67 21.18 -8.30 -1.79
N GLN A 68 20.49 -9.06 -0.95
CA GLN A 68 21.00 -9.49 0.37
C GLN A 68 22.04 -10.62 0.26
N ASP A 69 22.02 -11.35 -0.85
CA ASP A 69 23.01 -12.36 -1.24
C ASP A 69 24.27 -11.74 -1.88
#